data_AF-B7H9U0-F1
#
_entry.id   AF-B7H9U0-F1
#
_cell.length_a   1.000
_cell.length_b   1.000
_cell.length_c   1.000
_cell.angle_alpha   90.00
_cell.angle_beta   90.00
_cell.angle_gamma   90.00
#
_symmetry.space_group_name_H-M   'P 1'
#
loop_
_entity.id
_entity.type
_entity.pdbx_description
1 polymer ?
#
loop_
_entity_poly.entity_id
_entity_poly.type
_entity_poly.pdbx_seq_one_letter_code
_entity_poly.pdbx_strand_id
1 'polypeptide(L)'
;MVTINIIKEYDYLSNPPSDVDGAWFRARGFKFEKLLYELLKQEELEPRTSYKIKGEQIDGSFLYGQTVFLLEAKWHKTEMPASSIYEFKGKVDGKLIGTIGIFISMSGFSADAVDALLYGKVMNVILFDKDDFDACMEEGIGFSKVLKTKLRNAAEQGTAFYPYKKVIVNKPTTDIEVGHFAFDLFDNNLLAVNNDNDIYGDLVIICEGKLDQLILSLLTKMIMHNAGMNKRVSIIAAMGKYSVAKVAMNIKNKISNCQLIMVVDSDGDVAGTKERISKIIDYNDLELVIIEDEIEVWLDNEAEDLISMFRKLSFDKKREIVSSKIKSLDIEKLRNESNSFGKFYDLITNQ
;
A
#
# COMPACT_ATOMS: atom_id res chain seq x y z
N MET A 1 8.10 -22.36 4.78
CA MET A 1 6.81 -21.98 5.41
C MET A 1 7.12 -21.32 6.73
N VAL A 2 6.60 -20.11 6.99
CA VAL A 2 6.85 -19.38 8.23
C VAL A 2 6.38 -20.19 9.44
N THR A 3 7.22 -20.29 10.47
CA THR A 3 6.88 -21.09 11.66
C THR A 3 5.76 -20.44 12.47
N ILE A 4 4.94 -21.27 13.12
CA ILE A 4 3.86 -20.84 14.02
C ILE A 4 4.38 -19.90 15.12
N ASN A 5 5.62 -20.08 15.58
CA ASN A 5 6.22 -19.23 16.61
C ASN A 5 6.46 -17.81 16.11
N ILE A 6 6.94 -17.64 14.87
CA ILE A 6 7.14 -16.31 14.26
C ILE A 6 5.80 -15.62 14.08
N ILE A 7 4.79 -16.34 13.59
CA ILE A 7 3.43 -15.81 13.40
C ILE A 7 2.84 -15.34 14.75
N LYS A 8 2.93 -16.17 15.80
CA LYS A 8 2.42 -15.81 17.13
C LYS A 8 3.12 -14.60 17.74
N GLU A 9 4.43 -14.49 17.59
CA GLU A 9 5.16 -13.31 18.06
C GLU A 9 4.74 -12.07 17.25
N TYR A 10 4.59 -12.21 15.93
CA TYR A 10 4.12 -11.12 15.08
C TYR A 10 2.72 -10.62 15.46
N ASP A 11 1.79 -11.55 15.69
CA ASP A 11 0.43 -11.26 16.15
C ASP A 11 0.43 -10.53 17.50
N TYR A 12 1.30 -10.95 18.42
CA TYR A 12 1.47 -10.28 19.71
C TYR A 12 2.00 -8.84 19.57
N LEU A 13 3.00 -8.62 18.70
CA LEU A 13 3.54 -7.27 18.47
C LEU A 13 2.53 -6.35 17.76
N SER A 14 1.68 -6.93 16.90
CA SER A 14 0.63 -6.24 16.16
C SER A 14 -0.56 -5.84 17.05
N ASN A 15 -0.83 -6.60 18.11
CA ASN A 15 -1.96 -6.38 19.02
C ASN A 15 -1.45 -6.00 20.43
N PRO A 16 -1.08 -4.73 20.67
CA PRO A 16 -0.61 -4.29 21.97
C PRO A 16 -1.69 -4.51 23.05
N PRO A 17 -1.33 -5.01 24.25
CA PRO A 17 -2.24 -5.06 25.38
C PRO A 17 -2.79 -3.66 25.73
N SER A 18 -3.97 -3.60 26.35
CA SER A 18 -4.67 -2.34 26.64
C SER A 18 -3.98 -1.44 27.67
N ASP A 19 -3.08 -1.99 28.50
CA ASP A 19 -2.40 -1.30 29.61
C ASP A 19 -0.88 -1.28 29.42
N VAL A 20 -0.41 -0.78 28.28
CA VAL A 20 1.02 -0.68 27.96
C VAL A 20 1.51 0.76 27.91
N ASP A 21 2.74 0.97 28.38
CA ASP A 21 3.38 2.27 28.42
C ASP A 21 4.34 2.49 27.23
N GLY A 22 5.01 3.65 27.23
CA GLY A 22 6.02 3.96 26.22
C GLY A 22 7.22 3.01 26.21
N ALA A 23 7.52 2.30 27.31
CA ALA A 23 8.60 1.33 27.36
C ALA A 23 8.25 0.07 26.56
N TRP A 24 7.00 -0.37 26.59
CA TRP A 24 6.53 -1.48 25.75
C TRP A 24 6.68 -1.16 24.26
N PHE A 25 6.30 0.03 23.81
CA PHE A 25 6.43 0.43 22.41
C PHE A 25 7.89 0.52 21.95
N ARG A 26 8.81 0.95 22.83
CA ARG A 26 10.26 0.89 22.54
C ARG A 26 10.75 -0.55 22.44
N ALA A 27 10.34 -1.41 23.37
CA ALA A 27 10.68 -2.83 23.35
C ALA A 27 10.11 -3.55 22.12
N ARG A 28 8.93 -3.13 21.63
CA ARG A 28 8.30 -3.67 20.42
C ARG A 28 9.21 -3.52 19.20
N GLY A 29 9.83 -2.37 19.00
CA GLY A 29 10.77 -2.16 17.89
C GLY A 29 11.93 -3.16 17.93
N PHE A 30 12.54 -3.33 19.11
CA PHE A 30 13.65 -4.27 19.29
C PHE A 30 13.23 -5.74 19.12
N LYS A 31 12.03 -6.09 19.59
CA LYS A 31 11.45 -7.43 19.35
C LYS A 31 11.16 -7.67 17.87
N PHE A 32 10.71 -6.64 17.15
CA PHE A 32 10.45 -6.72 15.72
C PHE A 32 11.73 -6.96 14.92
N GLU A 33 12.82 -6.26 15.24
CA GLU A 33 14.15 -6.51 14.65
C GLU A 33 14.59 -7.98 14.85
N LYS A 34 14.37 -8.52 16.05
CA LYS A 34 14.67 -9.93 16.34
C LYS A 34 13.78 -10.90 15.56
N LEU A 35 12.49 -10.62 15.47
CA LEU A 35 11.54 -11.43 14.70
C LEU A 35 11.95 -11.47 13.22
N LEU A 36 12.32 -10.32 12.67
CA LEU A 36 12.79 -10.21 11.29
C LEU A 36 14.08 -10.99 11.06
N TYR A 37 15.03 -10.94 11.99
CA TYR A 37 16.22 -11.79 11.94
C TYR A 37 15.85 -13.29 11.88
N GLU A 38 14.96 -13.76 12.74
CA GLU A 38 14.55 -15.17 12.74
C GLU A 38 13.79 -15.55 11.47
N LEU A 39 12.94 -14.66 10.93
CA LEU A 39 12.24 -14.87 9.66
C LEU A 39 13.24 -15.05 8.50
N LEU A 40 14.18 -14.13 8.36
CA LEU A 40 15.21 -14.18 7.31
C LEU A 40 16.10 -15.43 7.47
N LYS A 41 16.42 -15.80 8.71
CA LYS A 41 17.24 -16.99 8.99
C LYS A 41 16.51 -18.26 8.62
N GLN A 42 15.21 -18.33 8.88
CA GLN A 42 14.36 -19.45 8.52
C GLN A 42 14.22 -19.62 7.01
N GLU A 43 14.36 -18.54 6.25
CA GLU A 43 14.36 -18.53 4.79
C GLU A 43 15.78 -18.61 4.18
N GLU A 44 16.78 -18.95 5.00
CA GLU A 44 18.17 -19.15 4.58
C GLU A 44 18.81 -17.92 3.92
N LEU A 45 18.37 -16.72 4.29
CA LEU A 45 18.84 -15.45 3.74
C LEU A 45 20.12 -14.91 4.43
N GLU A 46 20.85 -15.75 5.15
CA GLU A 46 22.11 -15.39 5.85
C GLU A 46 22.06 -14.04 6.62
N PRO A 47 21.07 -13.80 7.49
CA PRO A 47 20.93 -12.50 8.14
C PRO A 47 22.05 -12.23 9.15
N ARG A 48 22.35 -10.94 9.31
CA ARG A 48 23.22 -10.38 10.35
C ARG A 48 22.44 -9.36 11.17
N THR A 49 22.66 -9.38 12.48
CA THR A 49 22.05 -8.46 13.44
C THR A 49 22.54 -7.03 13.24
N SER A 50 21.92 -6.08 13.95
CA SER A 50 22.31 -4.68 13.92
C SER A 50 23.79 -4.45 14.23
N TYR A 51 24.38 -3.45 13.58
CA TYR A 51 25.78 -3.09 13.75
C TYR A 51 25.99 -1.59 13.59
N LYS A 52 27.10 -1.09 14.13
CA LYS A 52 27.51 0.32 14.04
C LYS A 52 28.82 0.47 13.29
N ILE A 53 28.84 1.34 12.28
CA ILE A 53 30.05 1.70 11.52
C ILE A 53 30.19 3.22 11.52
N LYS A 54 31.29 3.76 12.09
CA LYS A 54 31.61 5.20 12.05
C LYS A 54 30.46 6.14 12.48
N GLY A 55 29.66 5.74 13.47
CA GLY A 55 28.51 6.52 13.96
C GLY A 55 27.18 6.26 13.22
N GLU A 56 27.20 5.51 12.12
CA GLU A 56 26.02 5.02 11.42
C GLU A 56 25.53 3.71 12.06
N GLN A 57 24.24 3.62 12.38
CA GLN A 57 23.58 2.39 12.83
C GLN A 57 22.74 1.81 11.69
N ILE A 58 22.88 0.51 11.45
CA ILE A 58 22.07 -0.29 10.55
C ILE A 58 21.38 -1.38 11.38
N ASP A 59 20.07 -1.58 11.20
CA ASP A 59 19.28 -2.52 11.99
C ASP A 59 19.58 -3.98 11.61
N GLY A 60 19.98 -4.22 10.36
CA GLY A 60 20.48 -5.52 9.94
C GLY A 60 20.95 -5.57 8.48
N SER A 61 21.40 -6.75 8.07
CA SER A 61 21.70 -7.03 6.66
C SER A 61 21.47 -8.50 6.37
N PHE A 62 21.26 -8.86 5.11
CA PHE A 62 21.05 -10.25 4.69
C PHE A 62 21.48 -10.45 3.24
N LEU A 63 21.61 -11.71 2.81
CA LEU A 63 21.89 -12.09 1.42
C LEU A 63 20.64 -12.66 0.78
N TYR A 64 20.37 -12.26 -0.46
CA TYR A 64 19.41 -12.95 -1.32
C TYR A 64 20.06 -13.19 -2.68
N GLY A 65 20.36 -14.46 -2.96
CA GLY A 65 21.27 -14.84 -4.03
C GLY A 65 22.69 -14.33 -3.76
N GLN A 66 23.22 -13.51 -4.66
CA GLN A 66 24.57 -12.91 -4.54
C GLN A 66 24.53 -11.42 -4.15
N THR A 67 23.36 -10.90 -3.81
CA THR A 67 23.16 -9.49 -3.51
C THR A 67 23.04 -9.27 -2.01
N VAL A 68 23.78 -8.27 -1.51
CA VAL A 68 23.70 -7.81 -0.12
C VAL A 68 22.55 -6.83 0.02
N PHE A 69 21.70 -7.07 1.00
CA PHE A 69 20.61 -6.19 1.40
C PHE A 69 20.91 -5.57 2.76
N LEU A 70 20.80 -4.24 2.85
CA LEU A 70 20.74 -3.56 4.14
C LEU A 70 19.29 -3.45 4.58
N LEU A 71 19.05 -3.48 5.89
CA LEU A 71 17.72 -3.52 6.45
C LEU A 71 17.57 -2.44 7.52
N GLU A 72 16.49 -1.68 7.41
CA GLU A 72 16.02 -0.74 8.42
C GLU A 72 14.53 -1.02 8.69
N ALA A 73 14.16 -1.13 9.96
CA ALA A 73 12.81 -1.50 10.37
C ALA A 73 12.25 -0.49 11.38
N LYS A 74 11.07 0.07 11.08
CA LYS A 74 10.43 1.11 11.88
C LYS A 74 9.01 0.69 12.30
N TRP A 75 8.73 0.81 13.59
CA TRP A 75 7.38 0.61 14.15
C TRP A 75 6.89 1.82 14.93
N HIS A 76 6.59 2.89 14.19
CA HIS A 76 6.10 4.16 14.74
C HIS A 76 4.58 4.22 14.79
N LYS A 77 4.05 5.31 15.34
CA LYS A 77 2.61 5.58 15.42
C LYS A 77 2.03 6.14 14.12
N THR A 78 2.83 6.90 13.39
CA THR A 78 2.45 7.63 12.17
C THR A 78 3.32 7.20 11.01
N GLU A 79 2.86 7.44 9.80
CA GLU A 79 3.57 7.17 8.54
C GLU A 79 4.97 7.81 8.51
N MET A 80 5.89 7.18 7.78
CA MET A 80 7.26 7.65 7.64
C MET A 80 7.39 8.74 6.57
N PRO A 81 8.08 9.86 6.87
CA PRO A 81 8.34 10.92 5.90
C PRO A 81 9.50 10.56 4.96
N ALA A 82 9.61 11.29 3.85
CA ALA A 82 10.70 11.14 2.87
C ALA A 82 12.10 11.24 3.51
N SER A 83 12.26 12.12 4.51
CA SER A 83 13.55 12.36 5.18
C SER A 83 14.14 11.11 5.82
N SER A 84 13.30 10.29 6.45
CA SER A 84 13.74 9.02 7.05
C SER A 84 14.25 8.03 6.00
N ILE A 85 13.60 8.00 4.83
CA ILE A 85 14.03 7.13 3.73
C ILE A 85 15.32 7.66 3.12
N TYR A 86 15.47 8.98 2.96
CA TYR A 86 16.71 9.58 2.45
C TYR A 86 17.91 9.37 3.36
N GLU A 87 17.70 9.44 4.67
CA GLU A 87 18.75 9.11 5.64
C GLU A 87 19.24 7.68 5.45
N PHE A 88 18.32 6.71 5.38
CA PHE A 88 18.68 5.31 5.13
C PHE A 88 19.32 5.10 3.76
N LYS A 89 18.76 5.73 2.71
CA LYS A 89 19.33 5.68 1.36
C LYS A 89 20.78 6.17 1.33
N GLY A 90 21.10 7.24 2.06
CA GLY A 90 22.48 7.74 2.18
C GLY A 90 23.43 6.68 2.75
N LYS A 91 22.96 5.86 3.70
CA LYS A 91 23.72 4.72 4.24
C LYS A 91 23.97 3.65 3.18
N VAL A 92 22.97 3.35 2.34
CA VAL A 92 23.04 2.38 1.23
C VAL A 92 23.97 2.87 0.12
N ASP A 93 23.88 4.15 -0.26
CA ASP A 93 24.73 4.79 -1.27
C ASP A 93 26.22 4.74 -0.88
N GLY A 94 26.52 4.70 0.41
CA GLY A 94 27.88 4.54 0.93
C GLY A 94 28.44 3.11 0.90
N LYS A 95 27.72 2.12 0.35
CA LYS A 95 28.16 0.71 0.28
C LYS A 95 28.62 0.31 -1.13
N LEU A 96 28.99 -0.97 -1.28
CA LEU A 96 29.38 -1.54 -2.57
C LEU A 96 28.26 -1.36 -3.60
N ILE A 97 28.64 -1.03 -4.84
CA ILE A 97 27.70 -0.97 -5.97
C ILE A 97 26.90 -2.28 -6.07
N GLY A 98 25.58 -2.16 -6.20
CA GLY A 98 24.66 -3.30 -6.19
C GLY A 98 24.09 -3.65 -4.82
N THR A 99 24.52 -2.99 -3.73
CA THR A 99 23.84 -3.08 -2.43
C THR A 99 22.45 -2.45 -2.53
N ILE A 100 21.43 -3.16 -2.07
CA ILE A 100 20.03 -2.69 -2.06
C ILE A 100 19.59 -2.49 -0.61
N GLY A 101 18.88 -1.40 -0.32
CA GLY A 101 18.23 -1.19 0.97
C GLY A 101 16.81 -1.77 0.99
N ILE A 102 16.43 -2.39 2.11
CA ILE A 102 15.05 -2.72 2.44
C ILE A 102 14.63 -1.85 3.63
N PHE A 103 13.59 -1.05 3.43
CA PHE A 103 13.03 -0.21 4.48
C PHE A 103 11.64 -0.74 4.83
N ILE A 104 11.47 -1.28 6.03
CA ILE A 104 10.19 -1.79 6.53
C ILE A 104 9.55 -0.75 7.45
N SER A 105 8.33 -0.32 7.16
CA SER A 105 7.55 0.57 8.02
C SER A 105 6.20 -0.04 8.37
N MET A 106 6.02 -0.39 9.64
CA MET A 106 4.75 -0.92 10.15
C MET A 106 3.64 0.13 10.26
N SER A 107 3.99 1.40 10.10
CA SER A 107 3.04 2.51 9.98
C SER A 107 2.89 3.04 8.56
N GLY A 108 3.53 2.41 7.57
CA GLY A 108 3.51 2.86 6.18
C GLY A 108 4.35 4.10 5.91
N PHE A 109 4.10 4.74 4.77
CA PHE A 109 4.83 5.89 4.25
C PHE A 109 3.82 6.97 3.88
N SER A 110 4.20 8.24 4.00
CA SER A 110 3.35 9.31 3.47
C SER A 110 3.35 9.24 1.95
N ALA A 111 2.26 9.68 1.30
CA ALA A 111 2.16 9.69 -0.17
C ALA A 111 3.36 10.41 -0.81
N ASP A 112 3.70 11.59 -0.29
CA ASP A 112 4.87 12.38 -0.71
C ASP A 112 6.20 11.65 -0.58
N ALA A 113 6.34 10.71 0.36
CA ALA A 113 7.60 10.05 0.64
C ALA A 113 8.02 9.12 -0.51
N VAL A 114 7.05 8.42 -1.10
CA VAL A 114 7.32 7.52 -2.23
C VAL A 114 7.58 8.31 -3.50
N ASP A 115 6.76 9.33 -3.78
CA ASP A 115 6.94 10.18 -4.96
C ASP A 115 8.29 10.89 -4.94
N ALA A 116 8.76 11.33 -3.77
CA ALA A 116 10.07 11.93 -3.61
C ALA A 116 11.23 10.98 -4.02
N LEU A 117 11.07 9.66 -3.85
CA LEU A 117 12.08 8.68 -4.28
C LEU A 117 12.07 8.45 -5.80
N LEU A 118 10.95 8.69 -6.47
CA LEU A 118 10.82 8.50 -7.91
C LEU A 118 11.41 9.66 -8.73
N TYR A 119 11.53 10.85 -8.14
CA TYR A 119 12.01 12.04 -8.85
C TYR A 119 13.54 12.08 -8.99
N GLY A 120 14.03 11.71 -10.18
CA GLY A 120 15.39 12.02 -10.66
C GLY A 120 16.56 11.35 -9.94
N LYS A 121 16.32 10.29 -9.15
CA LYS A 121 17.34 9.61 -8.33
C LYS A 121 17.46 8.12 -8.68
N VAL A 122 18.65 7.57 -8.46
CA VAL A 122 18.89 6.12 -8.54
C VAL A 122 18.08 5.44 -7.44
N MET A 123 17.20 4.53 -7.85
CA MET A 123 16.41 3.70 -6.96
C MET A 123 17.22 2.50 -6.50
N ASN A 124 17.61 2.49 -5.22
CA ASN A 124 18.33 1.38 -4.58
C ASN A 124 17.75 1.05 -3.20
N VAL A 125 16.53 1.50 -2.91
CA VAL A 125 15.78 1.16 -1.70
C VAL A 125 14.40 0.64 -2.09
N ILE A 126 14.03 -0.51 -1.55
CA ILE A 126 12.70 -1.12 -1.67
C ILE A 126 11.94 -0.89 -0.37
N LEU A 127 10.70 -0.41 -0.50
CA LEU A 127 9.85 -0.06 0.63
C LEU A 127 8.85 -1.18 0.93
N PHE A 128 8.78 -1.61 2.18
CA PHE A 128 7.78 -2.56 2.70
C PHE A 128 6.89 -1.85 3.71
N ASP A 129 5.58 -1.96 3.54
CA ASP A 129 4.64 -1.51 4.54
C ASP A 129 4.12 -2.68 5.40
N LYS A 130 3.16 -2.39 6.29
CA LYS A 130 2.50 -3.41 7.11
C LYS A 130 1.81 -4.50 6.28
N ASP A 131 1.19 -4.16 5.15
CA ASP A 131 0.42 -5.13 4.37
C ASP A 131 1.35 -6.10 3.64
N ASP A 132 2.46 -5.58 3.10
CA ASP A 132 3.54 -6.41 2.56
C ASP A 132 4.09 -7.37 3.62
N PHE A 133 4.29 -6.87 4.85
CA PHE A 133 4.83 -7.68 5.94
C PHE A 133 3.81 -8.69 6.48
N ASP A 134 2.53 -8.32 6.57
CA ASP A 134 1.45 -9.25 6.88
C ASP A 134 1.41 -10.38 5.84
N ALA A 135 1.62 -10.07 4.56
CA ALA A 135 1.66 -11.08 3.51
C ALA A 135 2.85 -12.02 3.68
N CYS A 136 3.99 -11.54 4.16
CA CYS A 136 5.13 -12.41 4.48
C CYS A 136 4.77 -13.47 5.52
N MET A 137 3.81 -13.19 6.42
CA MET A 137 3.36 -14.08 7.48
C MET A 137 2.28 -15.07 7.05
N GLU A 138 1.70 -14.90 5.87
CA GLU A 138 0.69 -15.81 5.35
C GLU A 138 1.29 -17.14 4.88
N GLU A 139 0.50 -18.21 5.06
CA GLU A 139 0.93 -19.56 4.73
C GLU A 139 1.27 -19.68 3.24
N GLY A 140 2.46 -20.22 2.94
CA GLY A 140 2.93 -20.43 1.57
C GLY A 140 3.49 -19.18 0.87
N ILE A 141 3.54 -18.01 1.52
CA ILE A 141 4.09 -16.78 0.94
C ILE A 141 5.54 -16.56 1.36
N GLY A 142 5.80 -16.17 2.62
CA GLY A 142 7.15 -15.88 3.11
C GLY A 142 7.74 -14.56 2.58
N PHE A 143 8.80 -14.09 3.24
CA PHE A 143 9.47 -12.82 2.95
C PHE A 143 10.14 -12.80 1.57
N SER A 144 10.82 -13.87 1.21
CA SER A 144 11.55 -14.02 -0.06
C SER A 144 10.64 -13.86 -1.27
N LYS A 145 9.41 -14.37 -1.19
CA LYS A 145 8.43 -14.27 -2.27
C LYS A 145 7.96 -12.83 -2.46
N VAL A 146 7.58 -12.16 -1.37
CA VAL A 146 7.22 -10.73 -1.39
C VAL A 146 8.39 -9.89 -1.91
N LEU A 147 9.61 -10.11 -1.42
CA LEU A 147 10.81 -9.42 -1.86
C LEU A 147 11.08 -9.61 -3.35
N LYS A 148 11.02 -10.84 -3.86
CA LYS A 148 11.22 -11.15 -5.28
C LYS A 148 10.23 -10.37 -6.16
N THR A 149 8.96 -10.35 -5.78
CA THR A 149 7.93 -9.63 -6.50
C THR A 149 8.20 -8.13 -6.51
N LYS A 150 8.54 -7.53 -5.36
CA LYS A 150 8.85 -6.10 -5.29
C LYS A 150 10.11 -5.71 -6.06
N LEU A 151 11.18 -6.54 -6.00
CA LEU A 151 12.40 -6.34 -6.77
C LEU A 151 12.16 -6.37 -8.28
N ARG A 152 11.35 -7.33 -8.76
CA ARG A 152 11.01 -7.44 -10.17
C ARG A 152 10.30 -6.18 -10.67
N ASN A 153 9.31 -5.69 -9.93
CA ASN A 153 8.59 -4.46 -10.28
C ASN A 153 9.49 -3.22 -10.25
N ALA A 154 10.33 -3.10 -9.22
CA ALA A 154 11.27 -2.00 -9.13
C ALA A 154 12.24 -1.99 -10.32
N ALA A 155 12.74 -3.16 -10.73
CA ALA A 155 13.66 -3.29 -11.87
C ALA A 155 12.99 -3.04 -13.23
N GLU A 156 11.76 -3.54 -13.43
CA GLU A 156 11.07 -3.45 -14.72
C GLU A 156 10.34 -2.11 -14.92
N GLN A 157 9.84 -1.47 -13.85
CA GLN A 157 8.94 -0.30 -13.92
C GLN A 157 9.49 0.94 -13.18
N GLY A 158 10.59 0.80 -12.44
CA GLY A 158 11.16 1.89 -11.66
C GLY A 158 10.19 2.41 -10.59
N THR A 159 9.53 1.51 -9.85
CA THR A 159 8.68 1.83 -8.69
C THR A 159 9.35 1.38 -7.39
N ALA A 160 9.61 2.29 -6.45
CA ALA A 160 10.26 1.97 -5.17
C ALA A 160 9.34 1.19 -4.22
N PHE A 161 8.02 1.36 -4.43
CA PHE A 161 6.96 0.64 -3.77
C PHE A 161 6.06 -0.01 -4.83
N TYR A 162 5.77 -1.29 -4.65
CA TYR A 162 4.75 -2.00 -5.41
C TYR A 162 3.92 -2.83 -4.43
N PRO A 163 2.60 -2.62 -4.34
CA PRO A 163 1.78 -3.26 -3.31
C PRO A 163 1.71 -4.77 -3.53
N TYR A 164 1.91 -5.55 -2.45
CA TYR A 164 1.74 -7.02 -2.49
C TYR A 164 0.32 -7.47 -2.11
N LYS A 165 -0.37 -6.70 -1.27
CA LYS A 165 -1.79 -6.94 -0.93
C LYS A 165 -2.72 -6.02 -1.71
N LYS A 166 -3.96 -6.47 -1.83
CA LYS A 166 -5.09 -5.67 -2.29
C LYS A 166 -6.31 -5.88 -1.44
N VAL A 167 -7.24 -4.94 -1.51
CA VAL A 167 -8.56 -5.04 -0.90
C VAL A 167 -9.53 -5.58 -1.94
N ILE A 168 -10.35 -6.57 -1.57
CA ILE A 168 -11.44 -7.05 -2.43
C ILE A 168 -12.77 -6.69 -1.79
N VAL A 169 -13.60 -6.00 -2.57
CA VAL A 169 -14.98 -5.66 -2.23
C VAL A 169 -15.90 -6.58 -3.04
N ASN A 170 -16.63 -7.43 -2.33
CA ASN A 170 -17.68 -8.29 -2.88
C ASN A 170 -19.06 -7.70 -2.58
N LYS A 171 -20.08 -8.13 -3.32
CA LYS A 171 -21.48 -7.85 -2.95
C LYS A 171 -21.74 -8.37 -1.53
N PRO A 172 -22.29 -7.55 -0.62
CA PRO A 172 -22.57 -8.01 0.74
C PRO A 172 -23.68 -9.06 0.74
N THR A 173 -23.41 -10.23 1.31
CA THR A 173 -24.43 -11.02 2.00
C THR A 173 -24.50 -10.51 3.43
N THR A 174 -25.48 -9.63 3.69
CA THR A 174 -25.92 -9.14 5.02
C THR A 174 -24.93 -8.43 5.94
N ASP A 175 -23.61 -8.61 5.80
CA ASP A 175 -22.58 -7.97 6.63
C ASP A 175 -21.58 -7.13 5.82
N ILE A 176 -21.17 -6.00 6.42
CA ILE A 176 -20.22 -5.05 5.83
C ILE A 176 -18.78 -5.55 6.02
N GLU A 177 -18.41 -6.71 5.46
CA GLU A 177 -17.02 -7.18 5.46
C GLU A 177 -16.25 -6.78 4.20
N VAL A 178 -15.06 -6.21 4.38
CA VAL A 178 -14.07 -5.90 3.32
C VAL A 178 -12.85 -6.74 3.62
N GLY A 179 -12.47 -7.63 2.70
CA GLY A 179 -11.35 -8.55 2.89
C GLY A 179 -10.04 -7.99 2.32
N HIS A 180 -8.94 -8.20 3.04
CA HIS A 180 -7.58 -7.98 2.52
C HIS A 180 -7.01 -9.32 2.08
N PHE A 181 -6.47 -9.39 0.87
CA PHE A 181 -5.93 -10.62 0.31
C PHE A 181 -4.50 -10.36 -0.17
N ALA A 182 -3.56 -11.22 0.24
CA ALA A 182 -2.25 -11.24 -0.39
C ALA A 182 -2.34 -11.92 -1.76
N PHE A 183 -1.67 -11.35 -2.75
CA PHE A 183 -1.65 -11.92 -4.08
C PHE A 183 -0.25 -11.80 -4.67
N ASP A 184 0.33 -12.93 -5.10
CA ASP A 184 1.51 -12.86 -5.94
C ASP A 184 1.09 -12.52 -7.37
N LEU A 185 1.23 -11.25 -7.74
CA LEU A 185 0.87 -10.72 -9.06
C LEU A 185 1.75 -11.28 -10.20
N PHE A 186 2.66 -12.23 -9.92
CA PHE A 186 3.66 -12.75 -10.85
C PHE A 186 3.82 -14.27 -10.90
N ASP A 187 3.45 -15.02 -9.85
CA ASP A 187 3.42 -16.49 -9.93
C ASP A 187 2.01 -16.96 -10.35
N ASN A 188 1.86 -17.29 -11.64
CA ASN A 188 0.75 -18.11 -12.19
C ASN A 188 0.76 -19.56 -11.64
N ASN A 189 1.46 -19.83 -10.53
CA ASN A 189 1.66 -21.14 -9.92
C ASN A 189 0.85 -21.32 -8.62
N LEU A 190 -0.32 -20.70 -8.53
CA LEU A 190 -1.43 -21.33 -7.80
C LEU A 190 -2.09 -22.30 -8.78
N LEU A 191 -1.97 -23.60 -8.52
CA LEU A 191 -2.62 -24.70 -9.24
C LEU A 191 -4.18 -24.66 -9.20
N ALA A 192 -4.79 -23.48 -9.07
CA ALA A 192 -6.23 -23.28 -8.88
C ALA A 192 -6.78 -21.94 -9.40
N VAL A 193 -6.02 -21.14 -10.16
CA VAL A 193 -6.52 -19.87 -10.72
C VAL A 193 -6.54 -19.97 -12.24
N ASN A 194 -7.73 -20.15 -12.82
CA ASN A 194 -7.89 -20.49 -14.23
C ASN A 194 -8.09 -19.25 -15.14
N ASN A 195 -8.15 -18.02 -14.60
CA ASN A 195 -8.28 -16.79 -15.40
C ASN A 195 -7.88 -15.49 -14.65
N ASP A 196 -7.52 -14.42 -15.38
CA ASP A 196 -7.21 -13.09 -14.80
C ASP A 196 -8.38 -12.49 -14.00
N ASN A 197 -9.62 -12.78 -14.42
CA ASN A 197 -10.82 -12.42 -13.67
C ASN A 197 -10.80 -13.05 -12.27
N ASP A 198 -10.34 -14.28 -12.10
CA ASP A 198 -10.24 -14.92 -10.78
C ASP A 198 -9.23 -14.21 -9.88
N ILE A 199 -8.23 -13.55 -10.48
CA ILE A 199 -7.27 -12.72 -9.78
C ILE A 199 -7.90 -11.39 -9.42
N TYR A 200 -8.24 -10.56 -10.40
CA TYR A 200 -8.55 -9.13 -10.21
C TYR A 200 -10.02 -8.80 -9.99
N GLY A 201 -10.94 -9.70 -10.34
CA GLY A 201 -12.37 -9.41 -10.34
C GLY A 201 -12.81 -8.65 -11.58
N ASP A 202 -14.02 -8.08 -11.51
CA ASP A 202 -14.68 -7.43 -12.65
C ASP A 202 -14.20 -5.99 -12.84
N LEU A 203 -13.73 -5.35 -11.76
CA LEU A 203 -13.25 -3.98 -11.73
C LEU A 203 -12.01 -3.86 -10.83
N VAL A 204 -11.03 -3.10 -11.27
CA VAL A 204 -9.87 -2.70 -10.47
C VAL A 204 -9.87 -1.18 -10.28
N ILE A 205 -9.68 -0.74 -9.04
CA ILE A 205 -9.50 0.66 -8.67
C ILE A 205 -8.09 0.81 -8.11
N ILE A 206 -7.33 1.79 -8.60
CA ILE A 206 -6.00 2.13 -8.08
C ILE A 206 -6.05 3.53 -7.50
N CYS A 207 -5.57 3.71 -6.28
CA CYS A 207 -5.56 4.97 -5.56
C CYS A 207 -4.19 5.29 -4.97
N GLU A 208 -3.98 6.52 -4.49
CA GLU A 208 -2.67 6.97 -4.01
C GLU A 208 -2.31 6.35 -2.67
N GLY A 209 -3.20 6.46 -1.69
CA GLY A 209 -2.92 6.12 -0.30
C GLY A 209 -3.77 4.99 0.28
N LYS A 210 -3.42 4.56 1.49
CA LYS A 210 -4.19 3.54 2.23
C LYS A 210 -5.51 4.11 2.73
N LEU A 211 -5.52 5.40 3.05
CA LEU A 211 -6.72 6.08 3.51
C LEU A 211 -7.74 6.16 2.36
N ASP A 212 -7.28 6.49 1.16
CA ASP A 212 -8.09 6.50 -0.05
C ASP A 212 -8.61 5.09 -0.36
N GLN A 213 -7.76 4.06 -0.26
CA GLN A 213 -8.19 2.66 -0.44
C GLN A 213 -9.32 2.30 0.52
N LEU A 214 -9.22 2.71 1.78
CA LEU A 214 -10.26 2.52 2.76
C LEU A 214 -11.54 3.26 2.39
N ILE A 215 -11.45 4.56 2.08
CA ILE A 215 -12.59 5.41 1.70
C ILE A 215 -13.29 4.83 0.47
N LEU A 216 -12.52 4.55 -0.59
CA LEU A 216 -12.99 3.94 -1.83
C LEU A 216 -13.61 2.57 -1.60
N SER A 217 -13.05 1.74 -0.71
CA SER A 217 -13.63 0.41 -0.42
C SER A 217 -15.02 0.51 0.19
N LEU A 218 -15.21 1.42 1.14
CA LEU A 218 -16.47 1.62 1.84
C LEU A 218 -17.51 2.30 0.91
N LEU A 219 -17.09 3.33 0.16
CA LEU A 219 -17.94 4.00 -0.82
C LEU A 219 -18.36 3.04 -1.95
N THR A 220 -17.42 2.30 -2.53
CA THR A 220 -17.70 1.31 -3.58
C THR A 220 -18.71 0.27 -3.10
N LYS A 221 -18.50 -0.26 -1.88
CA LYS A 221 -19.42 -1.23 -1.28
C LYS A 221 -20.83 -0.66 -1.14
N MET A 222 -20.94 0.58 -0.68
CA MET A 222 -22.20 1.27 -0.49
C MET A 222 -22.92 1.57 -1.82
N ILE A 223 -22.19 2.07 -2.82
CA ILE A 223 -22.69 2.33 -4.19
C ILE A 223 -23.20 1.03 -4.80
N MET A 224 -22.41 -0.05 -4.76
CA MET A 224 -22.79 -1.34 -5.29
C MET A 224 -24.03 -1.91 -4.60
N HIS A 225 -24.15 -1.76 -3.28
CA HIS A 225 -25.33 -2.19 -2.53
C HIS A 225 -26.58 -1.43 -3.00
N ASN A 226 -26.51 -0.09 -3.10
CA ASN A 226 -27.65 0.74 -3.47
C ASN A 226 -28.07 0.54 -4.93
N ALA A 227 -27.12 0.34 -5.83
CA ALA A 227 -27.38 0.07 -7.26
C ALA A 227 -27.70 -1.41 -7.54
N GLY A 228 -27.66 -2.30 -6.54
CA GLY A 228 -27.92 -3.73 -6.70
C GLY A 228 -26.84 -4.51 -7.45
N MET A 229 -25.66 -3.91 -7.67
CA MET A 229 -24.56 -4.47 -8.46
C MET A 229 -23.96 -5.72 -7.81
N ASN A 230 -23.57 -6.68 -8.64
CA ASN A 230 -22.88 -7.90 -8.20
C ASN A 230 -21.53 -8.03 -8.91
N LYS A 231 -20.63 -7.10 -8.60
CA LYS A 231 -19.25 -7.09 -9.10
C LYS A 231 -18.29 -7.49 -7.98
N ARG A 232 -17.13 -8.03 -8.33
CA ARG A 232 -15.96 -8.14 -7.48
C ARG A 232 -15.00 -7.02 -7.83
N VAL A 233 -14.76 -6.12 -6.88
CA VAL A 233 -13.90 -4.95 -7.09
C VAL A 233 -12.60 -5.11 -6.32
N SER A 234 -11.47 -5.11 -7.02
CA SER A 234 -10.15 -5.01 -6.38
C SER A 234 -9.75 -3.56 -6.22
N ILE A 235 -9.32 -3.15 -5.03
CA ILE A 235 -8.81 -1.80 -4.78
C ILE A 235 -7.37 -1.88 -4.31
N ILE A 236 -6.47 -1.14 -4.95
CA ILE A 236 -5.02 -1.23 -4.79
C ILE A 236 -4.47 0.16 -4.49
N ALA A 237 -3.76 0.27 -3.36
CA ALA A 237 -3.10 1.50 -2.98
C ALA A 237 -1.66 1.51 -3.53
N ALA A 238 -1.33 2.48 -4.39
CA ALA A 238 -0.04 2.57 -5.05
C ALA A 238 1.06 3.23 -4.19
N MET A 239 0.67 3.82 -3.06
CA MET A 239 1.51 4.65 -2.18
C MET A 239 2.18 5.78 -2.97
N GLY A 240 1.40 6.76 -3.41
CA GLY A 240 1.89 7.96 -4.10
C GLY A 240 1.23 8.21 -5.45
N LYS A 241 1.13 9.49 -5.80
CA LYS A 241 0.40 10.02 -6.95
C LYS A 241 0.91 9.48 -8.27
N TYR A 242 2.23 9.50 -8.44
CA TYR A 242 2.86 9.06 -9.69
C TYR A 242 3.04 7.54 -9.75
N SER A 243 2.99 6.87 -8.59
CA SER A 243 2.98 5.41 -8.52
C SER A 243 1.68 4.83 -9.09
N VAL A 244 0.53 5.52 -8.96
CA VAL A 244 -0.77 5.06 -9.48
C VAL A 244 -0.68 4.68 -10.96
N ALA A 245 -0.10 5.55 -11.78
CA ALA A 245 0.06 5.31 -13.22
C ALA A 245 0.94 4.08 -13.50
N LYS A 246 2.07 3.96 -12.84
CA LYS A 246 2.98 2.82 -13.06
C LYS A 246 2.36 1.48 -12.66
N VAL A 247 1.62 1.46 -11.53
CA VAL A 247 0.87 0.28 -11.08
C VAL A 247 -0.24 -0.05 -12.09
N ALA A 248 -0.95 0.96 -12.61
CA ALA A 248 -2.00 0.78 -13.60
C ALA A 248 -1.51 0.13 -14.89
N MET A 249 -0.38 0.57 -15.44
CA MET A 249 0.21 -0.05 -16.64
C MET A 249 0.55 -1.53 -16.43
N ASN A 250 1.11 -1.86 -15.28
CA ASN A 250 1.51 -3.23 -14.96
C ASN A 250 0.30 -4.16 -14.91
N ILE A 251 -0.77 -3.73 -14.24
CA ILE A 251 -2.00 -4.51 -14.12
C ILE A 251 -2.68 -4.61 -15.47
N LYS A 252 -2.72 -3.51 -16.23
CA LYS A 252 -3.35 -3.48 -17.55
C LYS A 252 -2.80 -4.52 -18.51
N ASN A 253 -1.49 -4.70 -18.54
CA ASN A 253 -0.84 -5.70 -19.39
C ASN A 253 -1.14 -7.15 -18.97
N LYS A 254 -1.78 -7.35 -17.81
CA LYS A 254 -2.10 -8.65 -17.22
C LYS A 254 -3.58 -8.92 -17.10
N ILE A 255 -4.45 -7.96 -17.38
CA ILE A 255 -5.90 -8.16 -17.30
C ILE A 255 -6.48 -8.23 -18.70
N SER A 256 -7.40 -9.17 -18.89
CA SER A 256 -8.22 -9.30 -20.09
C SER A 256 -9.69 -9.12 -19.71
N ASN A 257 -10.37 -8.11 -20.28
CA ASN A 257 -11.79 -7.77 -20.00
C ASN A 257 -12.13 -7.30 -18.57
N CYS A 258 -11.20 -6.67 -17.85
CA CYS A 258 -11.47 -6.04 -16.55
C CYS A 258 -11.36 -4.50 -16.69
N GLN A 259 -12.34 -3.77 -16.14
CA GLN A 259 -12.30 -2.31 -16.13
C GLN A 259 -11.23 -1.84 -15.13
N LEU A 260 -10.44 -0.82 -15.50
CA LEU A 260 -9.42 -0.23 -14.63
C LEU A 260 -9.68 1.25 -14.43
N ILE A 261 -9.86 1.66 -13.17
CA ILE A 261 -10.06 3.04 -12.74
C ILE A 261 -8.86 3.50 -11.93
N MET A 262 -8.29 4.63 -12.30
CA MET A 262 -7.33 5.36 -11.46
C MET A 262 -8.07 6.48 -10.73
N VAL A 263 -7.87 6.58 -9.42
CA VAL A 263 -8.37 7.67 -8.58
C VAL A 263 -7.15 8.40 -8.02
N VAL A 264 -7.07 9.69 -8.27
CA VAL A 264 -5.89 10.51 -7.98
C VAL A 264 -6.34 11.85 -7.43
N ASP A 265 -5.70 12.29 -6.37
CA ASP A 265 -5.91 13.59 -5.73
C ASP A 265 -5.04 14.62 -6.46
N SER A 266 -5.56 15.82 -6.68
CA SER A 266 -4.83 16.83 -7.45
C SER A 266 -4.07 17.83 -6.58
N ASP A 267 -4.35 17.86 -5.27
CA ASP A 267 -3.86 18.87 -4.33
C ASP A 267 -4.06 20.30 -4.86
N GLY A 268 -5.19 20.55 -5.52
CA GLY A 268 -5.53 21.81 -6.18
C GLY A 268 -4.87 22.04 -7.56
N ASP A 269 -4.06 21.12 -8.09
CA ASP A 269 -3.44 21.19 -9.43
C ASP A 269 -3.94 20.07 -10.37
N VAL A 270 -5.21 20.13 -10.75
CA VAL A 270 -5.83 19.16 -11.68
C VAL A 270 -5.08 19.10 -13.02
N ALA A 271 -4.74 20.26 -13.59
CA ALA A 271 -4.11 20.36 -14.90
C ALA A 271 -2.70 19.75 -14.91
N GLY A 272 -1.86 20.13 -13.95
CA GLY A 272 -0.51 19.59 -13.83
C GLY A 272 -0.50 18.12 -13.41
N THR A 273 -1.45 17.68 -12.58
CA THR A 273 -1.62 16.25 -12.24
C THR A 273 -1.93 15.44 -13.49
N LYS A 274 -2.91 15.88 -14.30
CA LYS A 274 -3.27 15.24 -15.57
C LYS A 274 -2.11 15.21 -16.55
N GLU A 275 -1.37 16.31 -16.70
CA GLU A 275 -0.19 16.39 -17.57
C GLU A 275 0.89 15.39 -17.15
N ARG A 276 1.22 15.31 -15.86
CA ARG A 276 2.25 14.40 -15.35
C ARG A 276 1.87 12.94 -15.53
N ILE A 277 0.61 12.57 -15.27
CA ILE A 277 0.13 11.20 -15.51
C ILE A 277 0.12 10.88 -17.01
N SER A 278 -0.24 11.84 -17.87
CA SER A 278 -0.26 11.66 -19.33
C SER A 278 1.11 11.37 -19.93
N LYS A 279 2.20 11.75 -19.24
CA LYS A 279 3.57 11.43 -19.65
C LYS A 279 3.93 9.96 -19.38
N ILE A 280 3.19 9.29 -18.50
CA ILE A 280 3.41 7.89 -18.13
C ILE A 280 2.45 6.99 -18.91
N ILE A 281 1.19 7.40 -19.07
CA ILE A 281 0.10 6.62 -19.65
C ILE A 281 -0.61 7.39 -20.77
N ASP A 282 -0.95 6.68 -21.85
CA ASP A 282 -1.97 7.12 -22.80
C ASP A 282 -3.38 6.71 -22.33
N TYR A 283 -4.30 7.67 -22.24
CA TYR A 283 -5.63 7.51 -21.60
C TYR A 283 -6.68 6.82 -22.47
N ASN A 284 -6.33 6.39 -23.68
CA ASN A 284 -7.33 5.90 -24.64
C ASN A 284 -8.15 4.69 -24.15
N ASP A 285 -7.65 3.97 -23.14
CA ASP A 285 -8.27 2.78 -22.61
C ASP A 285 -8.25 2.74 -21.05
N LEU A 286 -8.04 3.88 -20.37
CA LEU A 286 -7.97 3.97 -18.90
C LEU A 286 -8.84 5.08 -18.36
N GLU A 287 -9.68 4.74 -17.38
CA GLU A 287 -10.55 5.70 -16.73
C GLU A 287 -9.79 6.40 -15.60
N LEU A 288 -9.74 7.72 -15.65
CA LEU A 288 -9.09 8.55 -14.62
C LEU A 288 -10.14 9.43 -13.93
N VAL A 289 -10.26 9.29 -12.61
CA VAL A 289 -10.98 10.20 -11.72
C VAL A 289 -9.93 11.07 -11.03
N ILE A 290 -9.96 12.38 -11.28
CA ILE A 290 -9.13 13.35 -10.56
C ILE A 290 -10.03 14.03 -9.53
N ILE A 291 -9.62 14.01 -8.27
CA ILE A 291 -10.26 14.75 -7.19
C ILE A 291 -9.60 16.12 -7.11
N GLU A 292 -10.38 17.19 -7.03
CA GLU A 292 -9.86 18.56 -7.10
C GLU A 292 -8.87 18.85 -5.95
N ASP A 293 -9.24 18.49 -4.73
CA ASP A 293 -8.35 18.54 -3.56
C ASP A 293 -7.89 17.12 -3.18
N GLU A 294 -8.17 16.71 -1.93
CA GLU A 294 -7.92 15.36 -1.38
C GLU A 294 -9.26 14.57 -1.31
N ILE A 295 -9.22 13.23 -1.36
CA ILE A 295 -10.44 12.39 -1.34
C ILE A 295 -11.35 12.62 -0.11
N GLU A 296 -10.80 13.12 0.98
CA GLU A 296 -11.50 13.46 2.22
C GLU A 296 -12.62 14.47 2.02
N VAL A 297 -12.58 15.30 0.96
CA VAL A 297 -13.67 16.22 0.60
C VAL A 297 -14.98 15.49 0.29
N TRP A 298 -14.93 14.19 -0.03
CA TRP A 298 -16.12 13.37 -0.20
C TRP A 298 -16.78 12.97 1.12
N LEU A 299 -16.09 13.11 2.25
CA LEU A 299 -16.58 12.71 3.58
C LEU A 299 -17.15 13.88 4.39
N ASP A 300 -16.65 15.08 4.14
CA ASP A 300 -17.05 16.29 4.85
C ASP A 300 -16.81 17.54 3.98
N ASN A 301 -17.74 18.48 4.04
CA ASN A 301 -17.60 19.79 3.40
C ASN A 301 -16.55 20.66 4.11
N GLU A 302 -16.21 20.37 5.37
CA GLU A 302 -15.12 21.00 6.14
C GLU A 302 -13.85 20.13 6.13
N ALA A 303 -13.38 19.76 4.93
CA ALA A 303 -12.30 18.78 4.75
C ALA A 303 -10.95 19.20 5.37
N GLU A 304 -10.62 20.51 5.43
CA GLU A 304 -9.32 20.97 5.95
C GLU A 304 -9.07 20.54 7.41
N ASP A 305 -10.08 20.65 8.26
CA ASP A 305 -9.99 20.23 9.67
C ASP A 305 -9.85 18.71 9.79
N LEU A 306 -10.56 17.97 8.93
CA LEU A 306 -10.49 16.51 8.86
C LEU A 306 -9.09 16.04 8.44
N ILE A 307 -8.52 16.64 7.40
CA ILE A 307 -7.18 16.34 6.87
C ILE A 307 -6.12 16.65 7.94
N SER A 308 -6.19 17.84 8.55
CA SER A 308 -5.27 18.25 9.63
C SER A 308 -5.32 17.30 10.83
N MET A 309 -6.53 16.82 11.18
CA MET A 309 -6.72 15.82 12.22
C MET A 309 -6.11 14.47 11.81
N PHE A 310 -6.40 13.99 10.60
CA PHE A 310 -5.91 12.70 10.10
C PHE A 310 -4.39 12.60 10.08
N ARG A 311 -3.66 13.68 9.78
CA ARG A 311 -2.19 13.71 9.82
C ARG A 311 -1.59 13.34 11.20
N LYS A 312 -2.36 13.46 12.29
CA LYS A 312 -1.90 13.19 13.67
C LYS A 312 -2.41 11.86 14.24
N LEU A 313 -3.32 11.19 13.54
CA LEU A 313 -3.99 9.99 14.01
C LEU A 313 -3.33 8.71 13.45
N SER A 314 -3.43 7.62 14.22
CA SER A 314 -3.09 6.29 13.71
C SER A 314 -4.13 5.84 12.69
N PHE A 315 -3.74 4.91 11.82
CA PHE A 315 -4.64 4.37 10.79
C PHE A 315 -5.94 3.78 11.35
N ASP A 316 -5.88 3.08 12.48
CA ASP A 316 -7.08 2.53 13.14
C ASP A 316 -8.09 3.61 13.54
N LYS A 317 -7.60 4.74 14.07
CA LYS A 317 -8.47 5.87 14.43
C LYS A 317 -9.05 6.56 13.20
N LYS A 318 -8.24 6.71 12.14
CA LYS A 318 -8.73 7.20 10.84
C LYS A 318 -9.88 6.29 10.36
N ARG A 319 -9.71 4.97 10.46
CA ARG A 319 -10.70 3.98 10.04
C ARG A 319 -12.03 4.08 10.78
N GLU A 320 -12.00 4.25 12.10
CA GLU A 320 -13.21 4.47 12.90
C GLU A 320 -13.98 5.72 12.44
N ILE A 321 -13.27 6.82 12.23
CA ILE A 321 -13.87 8.10 11.81
C ILE A 321 -14.46 8.00 10.41
N VAL A 322 -13.69 7.47 9.44
CA VAL A 322 -14.16 7.27 8.06
C VAL A 322 -15.40 6.37 8.03
N SER A 323 -15.39 5.26 8.77
CA SER A 323 -16.53 4.34 8.83
C SER A 323 -17.78 5.01 9.41
N SER A 324 -17.61 5.91 10.39
CA SER A 324 -18.72 6.69 10.95
C SER A 324 -19.27 7.69 9.95
N LYS A 325 -18.41 8.48 9.30
CA LYS A 325 -18.80 9.51 8.32
C LYS A 325 -19.52 8.93 7.12
N ILE A 326 -19.02 7.82 6.56
CA ILE A 326 -19.65 7.17 5.39
C ILE A 326 -21.04 6.63 5.73
N LYS A 327 -21.27 6.12 6.96
CA LYS A 327 -22.60 5.66 7.38
C LYS A 327 -23.65 6.78 7.41
N SER A 328 -23.24 8.02 7.65
CA SER A 328 -24.11 9.19 7.68
C SER A 328 -24.15 9.97 6.35
N LEU A 329 -23.43 9.51 5.33
CA LEU A 329 -23.25 10.25 4.08
C LEU A 329 -24.50 10.17 3.19
N ASP A 330 -24.95 11.31 2.68
CA ASP A 330 -25.97 11.38 1.63
C ASP A 330 -25.31 11.26 0.25
N ILE A 331 -25.29 10.03 -0.27
CA ILE A 331 -24.61 9.70 -1.53
C ILE A 331 -25.22 10.43 -2.72
N GLU A 332 -26.56 10.53 -2.78
CA GLU A 332 -27.22 11.12 -3.94
C GLU A 332 -26.97 12.62 -3.96
N LYS A 333 -26.94 13.27 -2.79
CA LYS A 333 -26.50 14.66 -2.70
C LYS A 333 -25.05 14.82 -3.18
N LEU A 334 -24.13 14.02 -2.67
CA LEU A 334 -22.71 14.09 -3.05
C LEU A 334 -22.49 13.83 -4.55
N ARG A 335 -23.23 12.89 -5.14
CA ARG A 335 -23.23 12.60 -6.59
C ARG A 335 -23.59 13.81 -7.43
N ASN A 336 -24.54 14.62 -6.98
CA ASN A 336 -25.00 15.79 -7.70
C ASN A 336 -24.12 17.03 -7.46
N GLU A 337 -23.47 17.13 -6.30
CA GLU A 337 -22.67 18.31 -5.93
C GLU A 337 -21.18 18.18 -6.33
N SER A 338 -20.65 16.96 -6.40
CA SER A 338 -19.23 16.72 -6.73
C SER A 338 -19.08 16.04 -8.09
N ASN A 339 -18.48 16.74 -9.05
CA ASN A 339 -18.20 16.20 -10.39
C ASN A 339 -17.32 14.95 -10.36
N SER A 340 -16.28 14.94 -9.50
CA SER A 340 -15.36 13.80 -9.38
C SER A 340 -16.04 12.58 -8.76
N PHE A 341 -16.85 12.77 -7.72
CA PHE A 341 -17.63 11.68 -7.12
C PHE A 341 -18.72 11.17 -8.07
N GLY A 342 -19.42 12.07 -8.77
CA GLY A 342 -20.41 11.70 -9.79
C GLY A 342 -19.80 10.82 -10.87
N LYS A 343 -18.64 11.20 -11.40
CA LYS A 343 -17.88 10.38 -12.35
C LYS A 343 -17.51 9.01 -11.77
N PHE A 344 -17.00 8.96 -10.54
CA PHE A 344 -16.64 7.71 -9.86
C PHE A 344 -17.85 6.78 -9.67
N TYR A 345 -18.98 7.34 -9.25
CA TYR A 345 -20.25 6.62 -9.07
C TYR A 345 -20.70 6.00 -10.40
N ASP A 346 -20.70 6.78 -11.48
CA ASP A 346 -21.13 6.32 -12.80
C ASP A 346 -20.21 5.21 -13.31
N LEU A 347 -18.89 5.30 -13.09
CA LEU A 347 -17.95 4.25 -13.48
C LEU A 347 -18.16 2.93 -12.73
N ILE A 348 -18.50 2.96 -11.44
CA ILE A 348 -18.80 1.74 -10.66
C ILE A 348 -20.09 1.08 -11.17
N THR A 349 -21.10 1.91 -11.44
CA THR A 349 -22.46 1.46 -11.80
C THR A 349 -22.63 1.13 -13.28
N ASN A 350 -21.68 1.51 -14.14
CA ASN A 350 -21.67 1.15 -15.55
C ASN A 350 -21.66 -0.38 -15.71
N GLN A 351 -22.48 -0.95 -16.61
CA GLN A 351 -22.65 -2.41 -16.72
C GLN A 351 -21.50 -3.10 -17.45
#